data_AF-A0A920U699-F1
#
_entry.id   AF-A0A920U699-F1
#
_cell.length_a   1.000
_cell.length_b   1.000
_cell.length_c   1.000
_cell.angle_alpha   90.00
_cell.angle_beta   90.00
_cell.angle_gamma   90.00
#
_symmetry.space_group_name_H-M   'P 1'
#
loop_
_entity.id
_entity.type
_entity.pdbx_description
1 polymer ?
#
loop_
_entity_poly.entity_id
_entity_poly.type
_entity_poly.pdbx_seq_one_letter_code
_entity_poly.pdbx_strand_id
1 'polypeptide(L)'
;MPFITEEIWQNLRSRVPLEGNSTESIMVAEYPDVENARDDAQAEDEIGLVMQVIRPVRNIRAQLRIPAGQRLEAQFEAKVCKG
;
A
#
# COMPACT_ATOMS: atom_id res chain seq x y z
N MET A 1 10.91 -0.24 -16.59
CA MET A 1 10.68 -1.52 -17.30
C MET A 1 9.62 -1.30 -18.37
N PRO A 2 9.96 -0.83 -19.57
CA PRO A 2 8.99 -0.26 -20.51
C PRO A 2 7.89 -1.23 -20.94
N PHE A 3 8.23 -2.49 -21.27
CA PHE A 3 7.26 -3.47 -21.78
C PHE A 3 6.28 -3.97 -20.70
N ILE A 4 6.78 -4.30 -19.51
CA ILE A 4 5.93 -4.79 -18.40
C ILE A 4 4.98 -3.69 -17.90
N THR A 5 5.47 -2.45 -17.79
CA THR A 5 4.61 -1.33 -17.38
C THR A 5 3.55 -1.01 -18.43
N GLU A 6 3.86 -1.17 -19.72
CA GLU A 6 2.90 -1.00 -20.81
C GLU A 6 1.80 -2.08 -20.79
N GLU A 7 2.17 -3.35 -20.60
CA GLU A 7 1.19 -4.43 -20.48
C GLU A 7 0.23 -4.20 -19.30
N ILE A 8 0.76 -3.79 -18.14
CA ILE A 8 -0.06 -3.46 -16.97
C ILE A 8 -0.98 -2.26 -17.27
N TRP A 9 -0.46 -1.21 -17.94
CA TRP A 9 -1.23 -0.04 -18.33
C TRP A 9 -2.45 -0.40 -19.18
N GLN A 10 -2.26 -1.21 -20.25
CA GLN A 10 -3.37 -1.67 -21.09
C GLN A 10 -4.43 -2.44 -20.30
N ASN A 11 -3.98 -3.31 -19.39
CA ASN A 11 -4.90 -4.06 -18.52
C ASN A 11 -5.70 -3.13 -17.60
N LEU A 12 -5.07 -2.14 -16.99
CA LEU A 12 -5.73 -1.19 -16.09
C LEU A 12 -6.74 -0.29 -16.81
N ARG A 13 -6.42 0.18 -18.02
CA ARG A 13 -7.32 0.99 -18.85
C ARG A 13 -8.67 0.33 -19.10
N SER A 14 -8.71 -1.00 -19.19
CA SER A 14 -9.96 -1.76 -19.36
C SER A 14 -10.80 -1.91 -18.08
N ARG A 15 -10.24 -1.60 -16.91
CA ARG A 15 -10.83 -1.93 -15.60
C ARG A 15 -11.16 -0.72 -14.72
N VAL A 16 -10.54 0.43 -14.98
CA VAL A 16 -10.68 1.63 -14.14
C VAL A 16 -11.23 2.78 -14.98
N PRO A 17 -12.16 3.60 -14.46
CA PRO A 17 -12.56 4.85 -15.11
C PRO A 17 -11.33 5.73 -15.34
N LEU A 18 -11.08 6.09 -16.59
CA LEU A 18 -9.95 6.97 -16.94
C LEU A 18 -10.36 8.41 -16.66
N GLU A 19 -10.24 8.83 -15.40
CA GLU A 19 -10.36 10.24 -15.04
C GLU A 19 -9.09 10.98 -15.50
N GLY A 20 -9.25 12.02 -16.33
CA GLY A 20 -8.19 12.96 -16.69
C GLY A 20 -7.37 12.62 -17.94
N ASN A 21 -6.83 11.40 -18.08
CA ASN A 21 -5.95 11.09 -19.22
C ASN A 21 -6.10 9.64 -19.73
N SER A 22 -6.68 9.49 -20.93
CA SER A 22 -6.91 8.21 -21.60
C SER A 22 -5.91 8.00 -22.74
N THR A 23 -4.62 8.14 -22.46
CA THR A 23 -3.57 7.91 -23.46
C THR A 23 -3.41 6.44 -23.79
N GLU A 24 -3.24 6.13 -25.08
CA GLU A 24 -3.17 4.76 -25.58
C GLU A 24 -1.92 4.00 -25.14
N SER A 25 -0.85 4.68 -24.73
CA SER A 25 0.38 4.04 -24.22
C SER A 25 0.95 4.84 -23.06
N ILE A 26 1.51 4.13 -22.07
CA ILE A 26 2.16 4.78 -20.90
C ILE A 26 3.41 5.56 -21.32
N MET A 27 4.00 5.27 -22.49
CA MET A 27 5.18 5.97 -22.99
C MET A 27 4.90 7.40 -23.46
N VAL A 28 3.64 7.70 -23.81
CA VAL A 28 3.19 9.02 -24.28
C VAL A 28 2.23 9.70 -23.30
N ALA A 29 2.00 9.09 -22.14
CA ALA A 29 1.22 9.68 -21.07
C ALA A 29 1.96 10.87 -20.46
N GLU A 30 1.21 11.88 -20.03
CA GLU A 30 1.76 12.96 -19.22
C GLU A 30 2.33 12.39 -17.93
N TYR A 31 3.47 12.95 -17.50
CA TYR A 31 4.02 12.59 -16.22
C TYR A 31 3.07 13.06 -15.11
N PRO A 32 2.79 12.25 -14.08
CA PRO A 32 1.84 12.63 -13.04
C PRO A 32 2.38 13.82 -12.24
N ASP A 33 1.52 14.81 -12.04
CA ASP A 33 1.76 15.92 -11.14
C ASP A 33 1.21 15.62 -9.73
N VAL A 34 1.83 16.21 -8.72
CA VAL A 34 1.39 16.07 -7.33
C VAL A 34 0.10 16.85 -7.12
N GLU A 35 -0.94 16.17 -6.66
CA GLU A 35 -2.20 16.78 -6.28
C GLU A 35 -2.22 16.99 -4.76
N ASN A 36 -1.68 18.13 -4.29
CA ASN A 36 -1.52 18.44 -2.86
C ASN A 36 -2.83 18.34 -2.05
N ALA A 37 -4.00 18.41 -2.70
CA ALA A 37 -5.30 18.21 -2.04
C ALA A 37 -5.53 16.76 -1.56
N ARG A 38 -4.73 15.80 -2.04
CA ARG A 38 -4.75 14.39 -1.65
C ARG A 38 -3.70 14.04 -0.60
N ASP A 39 -2.87 15.01 -0.17
CA ASP A 39 -1.92 14.80 0.92
C ASP A 39 -2.69 14.73 2.25
N ASP A 40 -2.66 13.56 2.88
CA ASP A 40 -3.38 13.30 4.13
C ASP A 40 -2.44 12.66 5.16
N ALA A 41 -1.81 13.54 5.96
CA ALA A 41 -0.88 13.12 7.01
C ALA A 41 -1.56 12.23 8.08
N GLN A 42 -2.86 12.44 8.33
CA GLN A 42 -3.57 11.60 9.29
C GLN A 42 -3.75 10.19 8.74
N ALA A 43 -4.14 10.04 7.47
CA ALA A 43 -4.26 8.73 6.83
C ALA A 43 -2.91 7.99 6.78
N GLU A 44 -1.81 8.71 6.54
CA GLU A 44 -0.46 8.15 6.59
C GLU A 44 -0.11 7.63 7.99
N ASP A 45 -0.38 8.39 9.05
CA ASP A 45 -0.15 8.00 10.44
C ASP A 45 -1.00 6.78 10.84
N GLU A 46 -2.27 6.74 10.43
CA GLU A 46 -3.19 5.64 10.70
C GLU A 46 -2.72 4.33 10.05
N ILE A 47 -2.34 4.36 8.76
CA ILE A 47 -1.77 3.19 8.08
C ILE A 47 -0.40 2.82 8.67
N GLY A 48 0.40 3.82 9.04
CA GLY A 48 1.66 3.64 9.74
C GLY A 48 1.49 2.80 11.01
N LEU A 49 0.49 3.13 11.84
CA LEU A 49 0.17 2.39 13.05
C LEU A 49 -0.21 0.92 12.75
N VAL A 50 -1.06 0.69 11.75
CA VAL A 50 -1.44 -0.66 11.33
C VAL A 50 -0.21 -1.47 10.91
N MET A 51 0.69 -0.89 10.11
CA MET A 51 1.93 -1.54 9.70
C MET A 51 2.86 -1.82 10.88
N GLN A 52 2.97 -0.88 11.83
CA GLN A 52 3.78 -1.05 13.04
C GLN A 52 3.31 -2.22 13.91
N VAL A 53 2.01 -2.48 13.96
CA VAL A 53 1.44 -3.62 14.68
C VAL A 53 1.62 -4.93 13.90
N ILE A 54 1.42 -4.95 12.58
CA ILE A 54 1.49 -6.17 11.76
C ILE A 54 2.93 -6.72 11.66
N ARG A 55 3.93 -5.84 11.49
CA ARG A 55 5.34 -6.22 11.31
C ARG A 55 5.88 -7.14 12.43
N PRO A 56 5.80 -6.78 13.73
CA PRO A 56 6.31 -7.62 14.81
C PRO A 56 5.57 -8.95 14.90
N VAL A 57 4.25 -8.97 14.70
CA VAL A 57 3.46 -10.22 14.68
C VAL A 57 3.95 -11.15 13.57
N ARG A 58 4.13 -10.64 12.34
CA ARG A 58 4.67 -11.43 11.22
C ARG A 58 6.08 -11.93 11.51
N ASN A 59 6.92 -11.11 12.13
CA ASN A 59 8.29 -11.47 12.49
C ASN A 59 8.33 -12.60 13.53
N ILE A 60 7.55 -12.51 14.60
CA ILE A 60 7.46 -13.55 15.64
C ILE A 60 6.96 -14.87 15.03
N ARG A 61 5.92 -14.82 14.19
CA ARG A 61 5.42 -16.01 13.49
C ARG A 61 6.49 -16.66 12.62
N ALA A 62 7.27 -15.86 11.90
CA ALA A 62 8.36 -16.37 11.06
C ALA A 62 9.47 -17.03 11.90
N GLN A 63 9.87 -16.41 13.02
CA GLN A 63 10.88 -16.95 13.93
C GLN A 63 10.43 -18.29 14.53
N LEU A 64 9.14 -18.37 14.91
CA LEU A 64 8.54 -19.58 15.50
C LEU A 64 8.05 -20.57 14.44
N ARG A 65 8.24 -20.30 13.14
CA ARG A 65 7.78 -21.11 12.00
C ARG A 65 6.28 -21.44 12.04
N ILE A 66 5.47 -20.51 12.54
CA ILE A 66 4.01 -20.68 12.61
C ILE A 66 3.38 -20.39 11.24
N PRO A 67 2.61 -21.32 10.65
CA PRO A 67 1.96 -21.12 9.35
C PRO A 67 1.05 -19.90 9.33
N ALA A 68 1.06 -19.10 8.26
CA ALA A 68 0.30 -17.84 8.18
C ALA A 68 -1.23 -18.01 8.34
N GLY A 69 -1.79 -19.14 7.89
CA GLY A 69 -3.23 -19.43 7.96
C GLY A 69 -3.75 -19.82 9.35
N GLN A 70 -2.85 -20.09 10.32
CA GLN A 70 -3.26 -20.48 11.67
C GLN A 70 -3.78 -19.26 12.44
N ARG A 71 -4.99 -19.37 13.01
CA ARG A 71 -5.55 -18.36 13.93
C ARG A 71 -4.84 -18.44 15.27
N LEU A 72 -4.44 -17.28 15.78
CA LEU A 72 -3.76 -17.12 17.06
C LEU A 72 -4.43 -15.98 17.82
N GLU A 73 -4.47 -16.09 19.14
CA GLU A 73 -4.80 -14.97 19.99
C GLU A 73 -3.58 -14.04 20.10
N ALA A 74 -3.80 -12.73 20.01
CA ALA A 74 -2.75 -11.73 20.12
C ALA A 74 -3.17 -10.68 21.16
N GLN A 75 -2.26 -10.35 22.07
CA GLN A 75 -2.44 -9.29 23.05
C GLN A 75 -1.47 -8.16 22.72
N PHE A 76 -1.97 -6.93 22.75
CA PHE A 76 -1.20 -5.74 22.43
C PHE A 76 -1.18 -4.83 23.64
N GLU A 77 0.02 -4.38 24.03
CA GLU A 77 0.21 -3.38 25.07
C GLU A 77 0.75 -2.11 24.43
N ALA A 78 -0.04 -1.03 24.49
CA ALA A 78 0.38 0.28 24.03
C ALA A 78 0.92 1.07 25.23
N LYS A 79 2.22 1.36 25.26
CA LYS A 79 2.76 2.34 26.18
C LYS A 79 2.48 3.74 25.62
N VAL A 80 1.61 4.48 26.30
CA VAL A 80 1.45 5.91 26.05
C VAL A 80 2.74 6.58 26.50
N CYS A 81 3.56 7.05 25.56
CA CYS A 81 4.69 7.93 25.86
C CYS A 81 4.10 9.20 26.51
N LYS A 82 4.30 9.36 27.83
CA LYS A 82 4.02 10.62 28.50
C LYS A 82 5.03 11.65 27.99
N GLY A 83 4.53 12.71 27.35
CA GLY A 83 5.29 13.92 27.05
C GLY A 83 5.64 14.68 28.31
#